data_AF-A0A7C9FMQ5-F1
#
_entry.id   AF-A0A7C9FMQ5-F1
#
_cell.length_a   1.000
_cell.length_b   1.000
_cell.length_c   1.000
_cell.angle_alpha   90.00
_cell.angle_beta   90.00
_cell.angle_gamma   90.00
#
_symmetry.space_group_name_H-M   'P 1'
#
loop_
_entity.id
_entity.type
_entity.pdbx_description
1 polymer ?
#
loop_
_entity_poly.entity_id
_entity_poly.type
_entity_poly.pdbx_seq_one_letter_code
_entity_poly.pdbx_strand_id
1 'polypeptide(L)'
;LYVENERVVLEGQWQQGYLGLAAIGATNIGSIQLFIEPELRTNRPRKKLLQSEPPEERLYQPQGVGVMLKKGDELAAFNMGSTVVLIFQAPVHKSLKDEALSSDFRFCIKRGDRIHMGEAIGRWRNSQNDQSKK
;
A
#
# COMPACT_ATOMS: atom_id res chain seq x y z
N LEU A 1 -18.41 -4.35 -7.47
CA LEU A 1 -18.11 -5.35 -6.41
C LEU A 1 -17.43 -4.73 -5.18
N TYR A 2 -16.55 -3.74 -5.31
CA TYR A 2 -15.73 -3.27 -4.19
C TYR A 2 -16.27 -2.09 -3.37
N VAL A 3 -17.38 -1.44 -3.74
CA VAL A 3 -17.84 -0.18 -3.10
C VAL A 3 -18.47 -0.43 -1.72
N GLU A 4 -18.99 -1.62 -1.47
CA GLU A 4 -19.69 -1.97 -0.22
C GLU A 4 -18.76 -2.51 0.88
N ASN A 5 -17.59 -3.04 0.51
CA ASN A 5 -16.69 -3.63 1.48
C ASN A 5 -15.98 -2.55 2.31
N GLU A 6 -15.84 -2.83 3.61
CA GLU A 6 -15.01 -2.04 4.50
C GLU A 6 -13.57 -2.05 4.01
N ARG A 7 -12.94 -0.87 4.06
CA ARG A 7 -11.57 -0.68 3.60
C ARG A 7 -10.86 0.32 4.48
N VAL A 8 -9.54 0.16 4.57
CA VAL A 8 -8.64 1.16 5.13
C VAL A 8 -7.72 1.63 4.01
N VAL A 9 -7.68 2.94 3.78
CA VAL A 9 -6.79 3.55 2.79
C VAL A 9 -5.67 4.25 3.53
N LEU A 10 -4.43 3.92 3.15
CA LEU A 10 -3.21 4.54 3.63
C LEU A 10 -2.57 5.29 2.47
N GLU A 11 -2.25 6.55 2.71
CA GLU A 11 -1.60 7.42 1.73
C GLU A 11 -0.33 7.99 2.32
N GLY A 12 0.70 8.12 1.49
CA GLY A 12 1.97 8.65 1.92
C GLY A 12 2.95 8.84 0.78
N GLN A 13 4.22 9.01 1.15
CA GLN A 13 5.33 9.14 0.23
C GLN A 13 6.28 7.96 0.41
N TRP A 14 6.77 7.43 -0.70
CA TRP A 14 7.91 6.53 -0.74
C TRP A 14 9.08 7.22 -1.44
N GLN A 15 10.22 6.55 -1.56
CA GLN A 15 11.46 7.15 -2.08
C GLN A 15 11.31 7.85 -3.44
N GLN A 16 10.38 7.39 -4.30
CA GLN A 16 10.21 7.93 -5.66
C GLN A 16 8.91 8.75 -5.85
N GLY A 17 8.17 9.05 -4.78
CA GLY A 17 6.97 9.90 -4.83
C GLY A 17 5.79 9.29 -4.09
N TYR A 18 4.59 9.39 -4.66
CA TYR A 18 3.35 8.96 -4.02
C TYR A 18 3.24 7.44 -3.84
N LEU A 19 2.68 7.02 -2.70
CA LEU A 19 2.27 5.64 -2.39
C LEU A 19 0.86 5.65 -1.78
N GLY A 20 -0.03 4.84 -2.33
CA GLY A 20 -1.36 4.57 -1.80
C GLY A 20 -1.59 3.07 -1.66
N LEU A 21 -2.10 2.64 -0.51
CA LEU A 21 -2.47 1.26 -0.24
C LEU A 21 -3.90 1.22 0.27
N ALA A 22 -4.77 0.46 -0.40
CA ALA A 22 -6.09 0.14 0.10
C ALA A 22 -6.15 -1.31 0.54
N ALA A 23 -6.35 -1.51 1.84
CA ALA A 23 -6.65 -2.79 2.44
C ALA A 23 -8.17 -2.99 2.43
N ILE A 24 -8.67 -4.00 1.71
CA ILE A 24 -10.11 -4.24 1.55
C ILE A 24 -10.45 -5.59 2.21
N GLY A 25 -11.29 -5.54 3.23
CA GLY A 25 -11.77 -6.73 3.93
C GLY A 25 -12.83 -7.48 3.12
N ALA A 26 -12.84 -8.81 3.19
CA ALA A 26 -14.02 -9.59 2.79
C ALA A 26 -15.20 -9.29 3.73
N THR A 27 -16.42 -9.27 3.18
CA THR A 27 -17.65 -8.94 3.90
C THR A 27 -17.81 -9.83 5.14
N ASN A 28 -17.99 -9.20 6.31
CA ASN A 28 -18.27 -9.81 7.63
C ASN A 28 -17.17 -10.71 8.24
N ILE A 29 -16.06 -10.98 7.56
CA ILE A 29 -15.00 -11.89 8.07
C ILE A 29 -13.60 -11.27 7.95
N GLY A 30 -13.39 -10.31 7.05
CA GLY A 30 -12.11 -9.67 6.83
C GLY A 30 -11.86 -8.50 7.77
N SER A 31 -11.42 -8.78 9.00
CA SER A 31 -10.86 -7.71 9.84
C SER A 31 -9.46 -7.32 9.35
N ILE A 32 -9.22 -6.01 9.33
CA ILE A 32 -7.99 -5.37 8.89
C ILE A 32 -7.28 -4.87 10.15
N GLN A 33 -6.02 -5.25 10.31
CA GLN A 33 -5.17 -4.78 11.40
C GLN A 33 -4.06 -3.93 10.80
N LEU A 34 -3.86 -2.73 11.36
CA LEU A 34 -2.73 -1.88 11.03
C LEU A 34 -1.75 -1.87 12.22
N PHE A 35 -0.48 -2.17 11.98
CA PHE A 35 0.51 -2.17 13.06
C PHE A 35 0.83 -0.75 13.57
N ILE A 36 0.65 0.25 12.72
CA ILE A 36 0.80 1.67 13.07
C ILE A 36 -0.36 2.21 13.92
N GLU A 37 -1.49 1.50 13.93
CA GLU A 37 -2.74 1.91 14.57
C GLU A 37 -3.37 0.70 15.28
N PRO A 38 -2.76 0.23 16.39
CA PRO A 38 -3.20 -0.97 17.10
C PRO A 38 -4.63 -0.85 17.68
N GLU A 39 -5.10 0.39 17.87
CA GLU A 39 -6.44 0.68 18.37
C GLU A 39 -7.51 0.72 17.26
N LEU A 40 -7.12 0.69 15.99
CA LEU A 40 -8.06 0.60 14.89
C LEU A 40 -8.79 -0.75 14.96
N ARG A 41 -10.13 -0.70 14.97
CA ARG A 41 -10.96 -1.90 14.89
C ARG A 41 -11.91 -1.78 13.72
N THR A 42 -11.73 -2.64 12.74
CA THR A 42 -12.64 -2.82 11.62
C THR A 42 -13.70 -3.89 11.92
N ASN A 43 -14.64 -4.09 11.02
CA ASN A 43 -15.74 -5.05 11.07
C ASN A 43 -16.64 -4.85 12.29
N ARG A 44 -16.85 -3.57 12.67
CA ARG A 44 -17.73 -3.22 13.78
C ARG A 44 -19.19 -3.40 13.37
N PRO A 45 -20.07 -3.94 14.23
CA PRO A 45 -21.49 -4.04 13.93
C PRO A 45 -22.10 -2.65 13.70
N ARG A 46 -22.43 -2.31 12.45
CA ARG A 46 -23.14 -1.05 12.14
C ARG A 46 -24.63 -1.18 12.48
N LYS A 47 -25.14 -0.31 13.35
CA LYS A 47 -26.59 -0.16 13.54
C LYS A 47 -27.17 0.48 12.28
N LYS A 48 -28.02 -0.25 11.54
CA LYS A 48 -28.66 0.17 10.27
C LYS A 48 -29.60 1.38 10.37
N LEU A 49 -29.59 2.12 11.48
CA LEU A 49 -30.61 3.12 11.82
C LEU A 49 -30.27 4.54 11.36
N LEU A 50 -29.03 4.82 10.96
CA LEU A 50 -28.63 6.16 10.52
C LEU A 50 -27.80 6.08 9.25
N GLN A 51 -27.88 7.15 8.46
CA GLN A 51 -27.14 7.37 7.19
C GLN A 51 -25.68 6.94 7.32
N SER A 52 -25.07 6.48 6.22
CA SER A 52 -23.67 6.06 6.17
C SER A 52 -22.78 7.10 6.86
N GLU A 53 -22.19 6.72 7.99
CA GLU A 53 -21.24 7.60 8.68
C GLU A 53 -20.10 7.95 7.71
N PRO A 54 -19.62 9.21 7.73
CA PRO A 54 -18.47 9.61 6.93
C PRO A 54 -17.26 8.73 7.28
N PRO A 55 -16.33 8.52 6.34
CA PRO A 55 -15.11 7.78 6.63
C PRO A 55 -14.32 8.46 7.76
N GLU A 56 -13.74 7.67 8.65
CA GLU A 56 -12.81 8.18 9.65
C GLU A 56 -11.48 8.52 8.96
N GLU A 57 -11.12 9.80 8.95
CA GLU A 57 -9.87 10.28 8.37
C GLU A 57 -8.90 10.72 9.48
N ARG A 58 -7.64 10.34 9.34
CA ARG A 58 -6.56 10.73 10.26
C ARG A 58 -5.33 11.17 9.46
N LEU A 59 -4.77 12.32 9.84
CA LEU A 59 -3.54 12.85 9.25
C LEU A 59 -2.35 12.56 10.16
N TYR A 60 -1.38 11.80 9.65
CA TYR A 60 -0.17 11.45 10.38
C TYR A 60 0.96 12.42 10.02
N GLN A 61 1.33 13.32 10.95
CA GLN A 61 2.46 14.22 10.74
C GLN A 61 3.80 13.51 11.03
N PRO A 62 4.89 13.85 10.30
CA PRO A 62 6.22 13.28 10.54
C PRO A 62 6.75 13.49 11.97
N GLN A 63 6.26 14.52 12.66
CA GLN A 63 6.60 14.85 14.05
C GLN A 63 5.61 14.28 15.08
N GLY A 64 4.61 13.50 14.65
CA GLY A 64 3.57 12.86 15.48
C GLY A 64 3.50 11.33 15.28
N VAL A 65 2.29 10.77 15.10
CA VAL A 65 2.04 9.32 14.86
C VAL A 65 2.44 8.88 13.43
N GLY A 66 3.05 9.74 12.62
CA GLY A 66 3.59 9.36 11.31
C GLY A 66 4.70 8.34 11.42
N VAL A 67 4.48 7.14 10.87
CA VAL A 67 5.44 6.05 10.89
C VAL A 67 6.17 5.95 9.55
N MET A 68 7.49 6.15 9.58
CA MET A 68 8.36 5.79 8.46
C MET A 68 8.61 4.29 8.50
N LEU A 69 8.10 3.56 7.51
CA LEU A 69 8.34 2.13 7.37
C LEU A 69 9.50 1.85 6.43
N LYS A 70 10.33 0.88 6.79
CA LYS A 70 11.40 0.37 5.96
C LYS A 70 10.90 -0.79 5.10
N LYS A 71 11.61 -1.05 4.01
CA LYS A 71 11.35 -2.23 3.18
C LYS A 71 11.45 -3.50 4.04
N GLY A 72 10.38 -4.28 4.06
CA GLY A 72 10.30 -5.52 4.83
C GLY A 72 9.55 -5.38 6.15
N ASP A 73 9.28 -4.16 6.60
CA ASP A 73 8.45 -3.93 7.79
C ASP A 73 6.99 -4.31 7.48
N GLU A 74 6.33 -4.95 8.44
CA GLU A 74 4.92 -5.29 8.35
C GLU A 74 4.06 -4.04 8.56
N LEU A 75 3.21 -3.74 7.57
CA LEU A 75 2.31 -2.59 7.63
C LEU A 75 0.91 -2.96 8.12
N ALA A 76 0.36 -4.05 7.58
CA ALA A 76 -0.99 -4.49 7.85
C ALA A 76 -1.12 -6.02 7.74
N ALA A 77 -2.11 -6.56 8.43
CA ALA A 77 -2.50 -7.96 8.35
C ALA A 77 -4.01 -8.08 8.12
N PHE A 78 -4.40 -9.20 7.51
CA PHE A 78 -5.80 -9.60 7.36
C PHE A 78 -6.01 -10.95 8.01
N ASN A 79 -7.15 -11.10 8.68
CA ASN A 79 -7.48 -12.38 9.31
C ASN A 79 -8.02 -13.41 8.30
N MET A 80 -8.87 -13.02 7.34
CA MET A 80 -9.39 -13.95 6.33
C MET A 80 -9.89 -13.21 5.08
N GLY A 81 -9.48 -13.69 3.90
CA GLY A 81 -9.98 -13.26 2.58
C GLY A 81 -9.84 -11.75 2.36
N SER A 82 -8.76 -11.33 1.69
CA SER A 82 -8.45 -9.91 1.55
C SER A 82 -8.02 -9.54 0.15
N THR A 83 -8.33 -8.31 -0.22
CA THR A 83 -7.79 -7.68 -1.42
C THR A 83 -6.91 -6.52 -1.02
N VAL A 84 -5.68 -6.49 -1.52
CA VAL A 84 -4.78 -5.34 -1.42
C VAL A 84 -4.75 -4.65 -2.78
N VAL A 85 -5.03 -3.35 -2.79
CA VAL A 85 -4.79 -2.49 -3.95
C VAL A 85 -3.59 -1.61 -3.63
N LEU A 86 -2.57 -1.65 -4.47
CA LEU A 86 -1.36 -0.87 -4.33
C LEU A 86 -1.20 0.08 -5.53
N ILE A 87 -1.03 1.36 -5.25
CA ILE A 87 -0.79 2.41 -6.23
C ILE A 87 0.50 3.12 -5.82
N PHE A 88 1.45 3.26 -6.73
CA PHE A 88 2.69 3.96 -6.45
C PHE A 88 3.20 4.68 -7.69
N GLN A 89 3.86 5.82 -7.47
CA GLN A 89 4.53 6.55 -8.53
C GLN A 89 5.82 5.83 -8.92
N ALA A 90 5.86 5.23 -10.12
CA ALA A 90 7.07 4.58 -10.61
C ALA A 90 8.20 5.61 -10.87
N PRO A 91 9.47 5.26 -10.61
CA PRO A 91 10.60 6.13 -10.94
C PRO A 91 10.69 6.37 -12.44
N VAL A 92 10.90 7.64 -12.82
CA VAL A 92 10.95 8.11 -14.20
C VAL A 92 12.31 8.73 -14.46
N HIS A 93 12.92 8.43 -15.60
CA HIS A 93 14.16 9.07 -16.03
C HIS A 93 13.90 9.96 -17.25
N LYS A 94 14.59 11.10 -17.31
CA LYS A 94 14.64 11.93 -18.51
C LYS A 94 15.67 11.32 -19.45
N SER A 95 15.24 10.92 -20.65
CA SER A 95 16.18 10.58 -21.72
C SER A 95 16.69 11.88 -22.33
N LEU A 96 18.01 12.07 -22.41
CA LEU A 96 18.61 13.24 -23.04
C LEU A 96 18.43 13.25 -24.58
N LYS A 97 17.91 12.17 -25.17
CA LYS A 97 17.78 11.97 -26.62
C LYS A 97 16.35 12.03 -27.14
N ASP A 98 15.36 11.93 -26.25
CA ASP A 98 13.93 12.04 -26.57
C ASP A 98 13.25 12.70 -25.37
N GLU A 99 12.47 13.76 -25.60
CA GLU A 99 11.59 14.44 -24.61
C GLU A 99 10.48 13.50 -24.03
N ALA A 100 10.60 12.19 -24.25
CA ALA A 100 9.73 11.17 -23.70
C ALA A 100 10.22 10.72 -22.33
N LEU A 101 9.36 10.87 -21.32
CA LEU A 101 9.55 10.30 -20.00
C LEU A 101 9.45 8.76 -20.08
N SER A 102 10.51 8.06 -19.68
CA SER A 102 10.53 6.59 -19.62
C SER A 102 10.65 6.11 -18.18
N SER A 103 9.89 5.09 -17.80
CA SER A 103 9.94 4.47 -16.48
C SER A 103 10.85 3.25 -16.50
N ASP A 104 11.74 3.16 -15.52
CA ASP A 104 12.64 2.00 -15.34
C ASP A 104 12.00 0.86 -14.54
N PHE A 105 10.74 1.02 -14.10
CA PHE A 105 10.04 0.02 -13.31
C PHE A 105 9.52 -1.12 -14.19
N ARG A 106 9.79 -2.37 -13.79
CA ARG A 106 9.28 -3.58 -14.42
C ARG A 106 8.66 -4.49 -13.39
N PHE A 107 7.43 -4.94 -13.65
CA PHE A 107 6.83 -6.02 -12.89
C PHE A 107 7.58 -7.34 -13.17
N CYS A 108 7.78 -8.13 -12.12
CA CYS A 108 8.38 -9.46 -12.20
C CYS A 108 7.33 -10.57 -12.10
N ILE A 109 6.04 -10.20 -12.11
CA ILE A 109 4.89 -11.08 -11.94
C ILE A 109 3.90 -10.89 -13.08
N LYS A 110 3.02 -11.88 -13.26
CA LYS A 110 1.93 -11.88 -14.21
C LYS A 110 0.60 -12.09 -13.49
N ARG A 111 -0.49 -11.75 -14.19
CA ARG A 111 -1.84 -12.01 -13.67
C ARG A 111 -2.01 -13.50 -13.40
N GLY A 112 -2.43 -13.83 -12.18
CA GLY A 112 -2.69 -15.20 -11.74
C GLY A 112 -1.54 -15.85 -10.98
N ASP A 113 -0.36 -15.21 -10.92
CA ASP A 113 0.77 -15.71 -10.15
C ASP A 113 0.45 -15.70 -8.65
N ARG A 114 0.87 -16.78 -7.97
CA ARG A 114 0.90 -16.84 -6.51
C ARG A 114 2.23 -16.25 -6.04
N ILE A 115 2.17 -15.31 -5.11
CA ILE A 115 3.33 -14.56 -4.61
C ILE A 115 3.58 -14.95 -3.17
N HIS A 116 4.83 -15.28 -2.83
CA HIS A 116 5.22 -15.63 -1.47
C HIS A 116 5.68 -14.40 -0.68
N MET A 117 5.66 -14.50 0.65
CA MET A 117 6.22 -13.46 1.51
C MET A 117 7.71 -13.25 1.19
N GLY A 118 8.10 -11.98 1.03
CA GLY A 118 9.46 -11.59 0.62
C GLY A 118 9.73 -11.66 -0.89
N GLU A 119 8.81 -12.20 -1.69
CA GLU A 119 8.96 -12.25 -3.15
C GLU A 119 8.72 -10.87 -3.78
N ALA A 120 9.61 -10.46 -4.67
CA ALA A 120 9.54 -9.14 -5.30
C ALA A 120 8.51 -9.12 -6.44
N ILE A 121 7.54 -8.21 -6.34
CA ILE A 121 6.51 -8.02 -7.39
C ILE A 121 7.01 -7.18 -8.58
N GLY A 122 8.08 -6.42 -8.37
CA GLY A 122 8.71 -5.61 -9.41
C GLY A 122 10.07 -5.10 -9.00
N ARG A 123 10.80 -4.59 -9.98
CA ARG A 123 12.17 -4.08 -9.85
C ARG A 123 12.31 -2.80 -10.65
N TRP A 124 13.15 -1.90 -10.19
CA TRP A 124 13.60 -0.75 -10.95
C TRP A 124 15.11 -0.60 -10.78
N ARG A 125 15.77 0.06 -11.73
CA ARG A 125 17.20 0.38 -11.60
C ARG A 125 17.35 1.58 -10.67
N ASN A 126 17.99 1.37 -9.51
CA ASN A 126 18.49 2.48 -8.72
C ASN A 126 19.80 2.95 -9.34
N SER A 127 19.85 4.18 -9.84
CA SER A 127 21.08 4.80 -10.35
C SER A 127 22.08 5.20 -9.26
N GLN A 128 22.02 4.60 -8.06
CA GLN A 128 22.96 4.85 -6.97
C GLN A 128 23.45 3.53 -6.34
N ASN A 129 24.73 3.24 -6.61
CA ASN A 129 25.65 2.31 -5.94
C ASN A 129 25.23 0.85 -5.71
N ASP A 130 25.58 0.00 -6.67
CA ASP A 130 25.87 -1.43 -6.43
C ASP A 130 27.39 -1.69 -6.57
N GLN A 131 28.19 -0.83 -5.93
CA GLN A 131 29.60 -1.08 -5.62
C GLN A 131 29.81 -0.90 -4.12
N SER A 132 29.45 -1.92 -3.34
CA SER A 132 30.24 -2.44 -2.22
C SER A 132 29.37 -3.32 -1.34
N LYS A 133 29.58 -4.63 -1.47
CA LYS A 133 29.97 -5.53 -0.37
C LYS A 133 30.13 -6.94 -0.95
N LYS A 134 31.39 -7.24 -1.28
CA LYS A 134 31.92 -8.60 -1.10
C LYS A 134 32.11 -8.83 0.39
#